data_AF-K1R4W7-F1
#
_entry.id   AF-K1R4W7-F1
#
_cell.length_a   1.000
_cell.length_b   1.000
_cell.length_c   1.000
_cell.angle_alpha   90.00
_cell.angle_beta   90.00
_cell.angle_gamma   90.00
#
_symmetry.space_group_name_H-M   'P 1'
#
loop_
_entity.id
_entity.type
_entity.pdbx_description
1 polymer ?
#
loop_
_entity_poly.entity_id
_entity_poly.type
_entity_poly.pdbx_seq_one_letter_code
_entity_poly.pdbx_strand_id
1 'polypeptide(L)'
;MIGKDVNLNIVEVKSPDLDAQLVAENIAGQLERRISFRRAMKQCMQKTMKMGALGIKTSVSGRLGGADMARTEFYKEGTIPLQTFKS
;
A
#
# COMPACT_ATOMS: atom_id res chain seq x y z
N MET A 1 -15.20 -0.06 29.98
CA MET A 1 -15.10 1.23 29.26
C MET A 1 -14.12 2.11 30.00
N ILE A 2 -13.17 2.72 29.30
CA ILE A 2 -12.15 3.59 29.93
C ILE A 2 -12.88 4.84 30.41
N GLY A 3 -13.03 5.01 31.72
CA GLY A 3 -13.72 6.16 32.34
C GLY A 3 -12.88 7.43 32.38
N LYS A 4 -12.23 7.77 31.26
CA LYS A 4 -11.44 8.99 31.08
C LYS A 4 -12.01 9.79 29.91
N ASP A 5 -12.03 11.11 30.03
CA ASP A 5 -12.41 11.99 28.94
C ASP A 5 -11.37 11.90 27.81
N VAL A 6 -11.83 11.45 26.64
CA VAL A 6 -11.00 11.30 25.44
C VAL A 6 -11.43 12.37 24.43
N ASN A 7 -10.48 13.24 24.06
CA ASN A 7 -10.67 14.16 22.96
C ASN A 7 -10.28 13.46 21.65
N LEU A 8 -11.23 13.37 20.72
CA LEU A 8 -11.03 12.81 19.38
C LEU A 8 -10.86 13.95 18.39
N ASN A 9 -9.80 13.89 17.58
CA ASN A 9 -9.61 14.79 16.45
C ASN A 9 -9.66 13.99 15.15
N ILE A 10 -10.48 14.43 14.21
CA ILE A 10 -10.68 13.77 12.92
C ILE A 10 -9.92 14.59 11.88
N VAL A 11 -8.94 13.96 11.24
CA VAL A 11 -8.18 14.56 10.14
C VAL A 11 -8.56 13.84 8.86
N GLU A 12 -9.06 14.61 7.89
CA GLU A 12 -9.45 14.08 6.60
C GLU A 12 -8.24 13.81 5.70
N VAL A 13 -8.23 12.65 5.04
CA VAL A 13 -7.22 12.30 4.04
C VAL A 13 -7.71 12.78 2.68
N LYS A 14 -7.07 13.82 2.13
CA LYS A 14 -7.48 14.44 0.85
C LYS A 14 -7.38 13.50 -0.35
N SER A 15 -6.34 12.67 -0.39
CA SER A 15 -6.05 11.77 -1.51
C SER A 15 -5.64 10.40 -0.97
N PRO A 16 -6.57 9.42 -0.92
CA PRO A 16 -6.28 8.11 -0.33
C PRO A 16 -5.22 7.31 -1.12
N ASP A 17 -5.06 7.60 -2.41
CA ASP A 17 -4.09 6.93 -3.29
C ASP A 17 -2.63 7.36 -3.06
N LEU A 18 -2.41 8.44 -2.29
CA LEU A 18 -1.08 8.90 -1.87
C LEU A 18 -0.73 8.42 -0.44
N ASP A 19 -1.70 7.89 0.29
CA ASP A 19 -1.49 7.36 1.63
C ASP A 19 -1.02 5.91 1.54
N ALA A 20 0.14 5.61 2.12
CA ALA A 20 0.76 4.30 2.03
C ALA A 20 -0.09 3.19 2.69
N GLN A 21 -0.75 3.51 3.81
CA GLN A 21 -1.57 2.54 4.54
C GLN A 21 -2.81 2.19 3.73
N LEU A 22 -3.52 3.20 3.20
CA LEU A 22 -4.73 2.99 2.42
C LEU A 22 -4.44 2.25 1.10
N VAL A 23 -3.30 2.54 0.47
CA VAL A 23 -2.85 1.80 -0.73
C VAL A 23 -2.56 0.33 -0.39
N ALA A 24 -1.92 0.05 0.75
CA ALA A 24 -1.64 -1.32 1.18
C ALA A 24 -2.92 -2.10 1.49
N GLU A 25 -3.88 -1.48 2.18
CA GLU A 25 -5.20 -2.06 2.47
C GLU A 25 -5.99 -2.35 1.18
N ASN A 26 -5.89 -1.48 0.18
CA ASN A 26 -6.50 -1.71 -1.13
C ASN A 26 -5.89 -2.94 -1.82
N ILE A 27 -4.55 -3.09 -1.80
CA ILE A 27 -3.88 -4.28 -2.34
C ILE A 27 -4.35 -5.53 -1.59
N ALA A 28 -4.42 -5.49 -0.25
CA ALA A 28 -4.89 -6.60 0.57
C ALA A 28 -6.34 -6.99 0.22
N GLY A 29 -7.26 -6.03 0.14
CA GLY A 29 -8.65 -6.28 -0.23
C GLY A 29 -8.80 -6.86 -1.65
N GLN A 30 -7.93 -6.48 -2.58
CA GLN A 30 -7.90 -7.09 -3.92
C GLN A 30 -7.41 -8.56 -3.88
N LEU A 31 -6.43 -8.88 -3.04
CA LEU A 31 -5.95 -10.26 -2.85
C LEU A 31 -7.01 -11.15 -2.21
N GLU A 32 -7.76 -10.64 -1.23
CA GLU A 32 -8.88 -11.37 -0.60
C GLU A 32 -9.98 -11.70 -1.62
N ARG A 33 -10.22 -10.77 -2.56
CA ARG A 33 -11.13 -10.97 -3.72
C ARG A 33 -10.53 -11.88 -4.80
N ARG A 34 -9.39 -12.53 -4.53
CA ARG A 34 -8.68 -13.45 -5.43
C ARG A 34 -8.22 -12.81 -6.75
N ILE A 35 -8.01 -11.49 -6.76
CA ILE A 35 -7.38 -10.82 -7.90
C ILE A 35 -5.90 -11.25 -7.95
N SER A 36 -5.37 -11.42 -9.16
CA SER A 36 -3.94 -11.71 -9.35
C SER A 36 -3.07 -10.67 -8.65
N PHE A 37 -2.18 -11.12 -7.77
CA PHE A 37 -1.33 -10.25 -6.96
C PHE A 37 -0.49 -9.28 -7.80
N ARG A 38 0.02 -9.72 -8.97
CA ARG A 38 0.77 -8.84 -9.89
C ARG A 38 -0.11 -7.72 -10.44
N ARG A 39 -1.36 -8.04 -10.77
CA ARG A 39 -2.32 -7.06 -11.28
C ARG A 39 -2.70 -6.07 -10.19
N ALA A 40 -2.99 -6.56 -8.99
CA ALA A 40 -3.36 -5.74 -7.86
C ALA A 40 -2.26 -4.73 -7.50
N MET A 41 -1.01 -5.20 -7.41
CA MET A 41 0.15 -4.34 -7.14
C MET A 41 0.37 -3.30 -8.25
N LYS A 42 0.44 -3.72 -9.53
CA LYS A 42 0.69 -2.79 -10.64
C LYS A 42 -0.42 -1.75 -10.79
N GLN A 43 -1.69 -2.15 -10.62
CA GLN A 43 -2.82 -1.23 -10.72
C GLN A 43 -2.77 -0.17 -9.62
N CYS A 44 -2.48 -0.56 -8.38
CA CYS A 44 -2.35 0.38 -7.27
C CYS A 44 -1.15 1.32 -7.48
N MET A 45 0.00 0.79 -7.89
CA MET A 45 1.18 1.61 -8.19
C MET A 45 0.92 2.65 -9.27
N GLN A 46 0.31 2.25 -10.38
CA GLN A 46 -0.04 3.18 -11.46
C GLN A 46 -1.03 4.26 -10.98
N LYS A 47 -1.97 3.90 -10.11
CA LYS A 47 -2.92 4.87 -9.54
C LYS A 47 -2.20 5.89 -8.66
N THR A 48 -1.31 5.44 -7.78
CA THR A 48 -0.50 6.32 -6.92
C THR A 48 0.43 7.24 -7.73
N MET A 49 1.12 6.71 -8.74
CA MET A 49 1.97 7.53 -9.61
C MET A 49 1.15 8.57 -10.41
N LYS A 50 -0.04 8.20 -10.91
CA LYS A 50 -0.96 9.15 -11.57
C LYS A 50 -1.44 10.28 -10.67
N MET A 51 -1.56 10.02 -9.37
CA MET A 51 -1.94 11.01 -8.37
C MET A 51 -0.80 11.95 -7.98
N GLY A 52 0.39 11.81 -8.59
CA GLY A 52 1.51 12.74 -8.45
C GLY A 52 2.60 12.29 -7.47
N ALA A 53 2.63 11.01 -7.07
CA ALA A 53 3.72 10.49 -6.26
C ALA A 53 5.07 10.52 -7.03
N LEU A 54 6.15 10.89 -6.34
CA LEU A 54 7.51 10.89 -6.91
C LEU A 54 8.07 9.46 -7.06
N GLY A 55 7.59 8.53 -6.24
CA GLY A 55 7.92 7.12 -6.31
C GLY A 55 7.06 6.28 -5.37
N ILE A 56 6.92 5.01 -5.70
CA ILE A 56 6.19 4.02 -4.90
C ILE A 56 6.90 2.67 -4.94
N LYS A 57 7.05 2.04 -3.78
CA LYS A 57 7.53 0.67 -3.62
C LYS A 57 6.46 -0.15 -2.93
N THR A 58 6.08 -1.26 -3.54
CA THR A 58 5.14 -2.22 -2.96
C THR A 58 5.82 -3.56 -2.79
N SER A 59 5.48 -4.26 -1.71
CA SER A 59 5.95 -5.63 -1.45
C SER A 59 4.81 -6.46 -0.90
N VAL A 60 4.58 -7.62 -1.51
CA VAL A 60 3.59 -8.60 -1.03
C VAL A 60 4.32 -9.92 -0.80
N SER A 61 4.08 -10.50 0.36
CA SER A 61 4.66 -11.79 0.76
C SER A 61 3.55 -12.80 1.04
N GLY A 62 3.88 -14.08 0.90
CA GLY A 62 3.00 -15.20 1.24
C GLY A 62 2.88 -16.23 0.13
N ARG A 63 1.84 -17.06 0.20
CA ARG A 63 1.51 -18.07 -0.82
C ARG A 63 0.88 -17.42 -2.06
N LEU A 64 1.69 -16.64 -2.77
CA LEU A 64 1.23 -15.78 -3.87
C LEU A 64 0.56 -16.61 -4.98
N GLY A 65 -0.71 -16.33 -5.24
CA GLY A 65 -1.51 -17.06 -6.24
C GLY A 65 -1.87 -18.49 -5.83
N GLY A 66 -1.80 -18.84 -4.55
CA GLY A 66 -2.09 -20.18 -4.05
C GLY A 66 -0.92 -21.16 -4.14
N ALA A 67 0.30 -20.67 -4.41
CA ALA A 67 1.49 -21.50 -4.46
C ALA A 67 1.76 -22.24 -3.13
N ASP A 68 2.36 -23.42 -3.19
CA ASP A 68 2.69 -24.21 -1.99
C ASP A 68 3.76 -23.57 -1.11
N MET A 69 4.70 -22.86 -1.74
CA MET A 69 5.76 -22.15 -1.04
C MET A 69 5.50 -20.64 -1.02
N ALA A 70 5.77 -20.03 0.14
CA ALA A 70 5.67 -18.59 0.29
C ALA A 70 6.81 -17.88 -0.46
N ARG A 71 6.48 -16.75 -1.08
CA ARG A 71 7.43 -15.90 -1.82
C ARG A 71 7.16 -14.44 -1.48
N THR A 72 8.18 -13.60 -1.65
CA THR A 72 8.07 -12.15 -1.54
C THR A 72 8.33 -11.55 -2.91
N GLU A 73 7.33 -10.87 -3.48
CA GLU A 73 7.51 -10.08 -4.70
C GLU A 73 7.47 -8.60 -4.34
N PHE A 74 8.36 -7.83 -4.98
CA PHE A 74 8.45 -6.39 -4.83
C PHE A 74 8.44 -5.72 -6.20
N TYR A 75 7.72 -4.60 -6.28
CA TYR A 75 7.72 -3.72 -7.44
C TYR A 75 8.02 -2.30 -6.98
N LYS A 76 8.79 -1.56 -7.78
CA LYS A 76 9.15 -0.17 -7.52
C LYS A 76 9.00 0.65 -8.79
N GLU A 77 8.56 1.89 -8.63
CA GLU A 77 8.43 2.86 -9.71
C GLU A 77 8.78 4.25 -9.17
N GLY A 78 9.44 5.08 -9.98
CA GLY A 78 9.92 6.40 -9.56
C GLY A 78 11.12 6.36 -8.60
N THR A 79 11.32 7.48 -7.89
CA THR A 79 12.51 7.72 -7.04
C THR A 79 12.19 7.46 -5.57
N ILE A 80 12.94 6.55 -4.93
CA ILE A 80 12.66 6.09 -3.56
C ILE A 80 13.98 5.95 -2.78
N PRO A 81 14.54 7.05 -2.26
CA PRO A 81 15.77 7.01 -1.49
C PRO A 81 15.48 6.56 -0.05
N LEU A 82 15.66 5.28 0.26
CA LEU A 82 15.42 4.74 1.61
C LEU A 82 16.52 5.10 2.62
N GLN A 83 17.68 5.57 2.14
CA GLN A 83 18.83 5.94 2.97
C GLN A 83 18.82 7.43 3.35
N THR A 84 18.07 8.26 2.61
CA THR A 84 18.07 9.70 2.83
C THR A 84 17.01 10.05 3.86
N PHE A 85 17.43 10.64 5.00
CA PHE A 85 16.51 11.06 6.06
C PHE A 85 15.66 12.29 5.69
N LYS A 86 16.01 12.99 4.60
CA LYS A 86 15.25 14.09 4.02
C LYS A 86 14.78 13.69 2.63
N SER A 87 13.50 13.39 2.51
CA SER A 87 12.79 13.09 1.26
C SER A 87 11.83 14.20 0.87
#